data_AF-A0A967VM02-F1
#
_entry.id   AF-A0A967VM02-F1
#
_cell.length_a   1.000
_cell.length_b   1.000
_cell.length_c   1.000
_cell.angle_alpha   90.00
_cell.angle_beta   90.00
_cell.angle_gamma   90.00
#
_symmetry.space_group_name_H-M   'P 1'
#
loop_
_entity.id
_entity.type
_entity.pdbx_description
1 polymer ?
#
loop_
_entity_poly.entity_id
_entity_poly.type
_entity_poly.pdbx_seq_one_letter_code
_entity_poly.pdbx_strand_id
1 'polypeptide(L)' 'TALGLACTVVGCVGDDDAGRTLRSELERQHVSTEGIVTTGSRPTTVKTRVTSRRQQIV' A
#
# COMPACT_ATOMS: atom_id res chain seq x y z
N THR A 1 -8.44 7.84 9.22
CA THR A 1 -8.62 6.42 9.61
C THR A 1 -10.09 6.13 9.85
N ALA A 2 -10.56 4.91 9.52
CA ALA A 2 -12.00 4.60 9.53
C ALA A 2 -12.67 4.69 10.91
N LEU A 3 -11.90 4.52 11.99
CA LEU A 3 -12.39 4.56 13.37
C LEU A 3 -12.00 5.84 14.14
N GLY A 4 -11.45 6.85 13.44
CA GLY A 4 -11.07 8.13 14.06
C GLY A 4 -9.78 8.11 14.92
N LEU A 5 -9.02 7.02 14.92
CA LEU A 5 -7.77 6.88 15.67
C LEU A 5 -6.54 7.20 14.82
N ALA A 6 -5.47 7.71 15.40
CA ALA A 6 -4.19 7.81 14.69
C ALA A 6 -3.62 6.41 14.42
N CYS A 7 -3.11 6.18 13.21
CA CYS A 7 -2.49 4.91 12.82
C CYS A 7 -1.21 5.17 12.01
N THR A 8 -0.24 4.26 12.16
CA THR A 8 1.01 4.26 11.41
C THR A 8 1.13 2.94 10.67
N VAL A 9 1.53 2.98 9.40
CA VAL A 9 1.83 1.79 8.60
C VAL A 9 3.33 1.53 8.66
N VAL A 10 3.69 0.28 8.97
CA VAL A 10 5.09 -0.19 9.00
C VAL A 10 5.26 -1.28 7.95
N GLY A 11 6.31 -1.17 7.14
CA GLY A 11 6.59 -2.14 6.09
C GLY A 11 7.67 -1.68 5.12
N CYS A 12 7.71 -2.30 3.94
CA CYS A 12 8.69 -1.94 2.91
C CYS A 12 8.09 -1.96 1.51
N VAL A 13 8.55 -1.02 0.68
CA VAL A 13 8.18 -0.82 -0.72
C VAL A 13 9.42 -0.82 -1.60
N GLY A 14 9.27 -1.13 -2.89
CA GLY A 14 10.31 -0.93 -3.88
C GLY A 14 10.48 0.55 -4.23
N ASP A 15 11.56 0.89 -4.94
CA ASP A 15 11.70 2.19 -5.61
C ASP A 15 10.99 2.21 -6.97
N ASP A 16 9.66 2.17 -6.92
CA ASP A 16 8.80 2.09 -8.11
C ASP A 16 7.50 2.89 -7.95
N ASP A 17 6.74 2.98 -9.04
CA ASP A 17 5.47 3.73 -9.07
C ASP A 17 4.42 3.16 -8.12
N ALA A 18 4.41 1.84 -7.92
CA ALA A 18 3.50 1.21 -6.98
C ALA A 18 3.81 1.63 -5.53
N GLY A 19 5.09 1.72 -5.16
CA GLY A 19 5.54 2.22 -3.86
C GLY A 19 5.17 3.69 -3.64
N ARG A 20 5.39 4.53 -4.66
CA ARG A 20 4.97 5.95 -4.66
C ARG A 20 3.45 6.10 -4.51
N THR A 21 2.69 5.30 -5.25
CA THR A 21 1.22 5.28 -5.19
C THR A 21 0.73 4.90 -3.80
N LEU A 22 1.27 3.81 -3.22
CA LEU A 22 0.88 3.37 -1.87
C LEU A 22 1.11 4.46 -0.81
N ARG A 23 2.27 5.14 -0.83
CA ARG A 23 2.56 6.24 0.10
C ARG A 23 1.57 7.39 -0.06
N SER A 24 1.35 7.84 -1.30
CA SER A 24 0.41 8.93 -1.60
C SER A 24 -1.02 8.63 -1.13
N GLU A 25 -1.50 7.40 -1.34
CA GLU A 25 -2.83 6.97 -0.87
C GLU A 25 -2.96 6.94 0.66
N LEU A 26 -1.90 6.55 1.37
CA LEU A 26 -1.86 6.54 2.84
C LEU A 26 -1.81 7.96 3.40
N GLU A 27 -0.96 8.82 2.84
CA GLU A 27 -0.82 10.23 3.22
C GLU A 27 -2.13 11.00 3.02
N ARG A 28 -2.82 10.78 1.89
CA ARG A 28 -4.16 11.33 1.65
C ARG A 28 -5.20 10.91 2.69
N GLN A 29 -5.01 9.75 3.33
CA GLN A 29 -5.88 9.25 4.39
C GLN A 29 -5.41 9.68 5.79
N HIS A 30 -4.40 10.56 5.87
CA HIS A 30 -3.77 11.04 7.10
C HIS A 30 -3.18 9.88 7.93
N VAL A 31 -2.63 8.87 7.26
CA VAL A 31 -1.93 7.74 7.87
C VAL A 31 -0.43 7.98 7.77
N SER A 32 0.29 7.84 8.88
CA SER A 32 1.75 8.03 8.89
C SER A 32 2.46 6.95 8.05
N THR A 33 3.37 7.40 7.18
CA THR A 33 4.21 6.57 6.30
C THR A 33 5.66 6.48 6.77
N GLU A 34 5.99 7.05 7.93
CA GLU A 34 7.36 7.04 8.50
C GLU A 34 7.91 5.63 8.74
N GLY A 35 7.03 4.65 8.98
CA GLY A 35 7.39 3.24 9.13
C GLY A 35 7.64 2.49 7.81
N ILE A 36 7.54 3.16 6.65
CA ILE A 36 7.68 2.54 5.34
C ILE A 36 9.09 2.73 4.79
N VAL A 37 9.86 1.64 4.73
CA VAL A 37 11.22 1.63 4.19
C VAL A 37 11.20 1.40 2.68
N THR A 38 11.93 2.22 1.91
CA THR A 38 12.20 1.93 0.49
C THR A 38 13.38 0.97 0.37
N THR A 39 13.22 -0.10 -0.40
CA THR A 39 14.29 -1.03 -0.73
C THR A 39 14.52 -1.09 -2.24
N GLY A 40 15.79 -1.10 -2.66
CA GLY A 40 16.18 -1.34 -4.06
C GLY A 40 16.28 -2.82 -4.43
N SER A 41 16.15 -3.74 -3.47
CA SER A 41 16.38 -5.17 -3.70
C SER A 41 15.21 -5.92 -4.34
N ARG A 42 14.02 -5.32 -4.36
CA ARG A 42 12.79 -5.93 -4.89
C ARG A 42 11.75 -4.87 -5.27
N PRO A 43 10.82 -5.17 -6.19
CA PRO A 43 9.69 -4.29 -6.44
C PRO A 43 8.70 -4.27 -5.26
N THR A 44 7.81 -3.28 -5.26
CA THR A 44 6.65 -3.22 -4.38
C THR A 44 5.70 -4.38 -4.68
N THR A 45 5.17 -5.01 -3.63
CA THR A 45 4.24 -6.12 -3.76
C THR A 45 2.90 -5.62 -4.30
N VAL A 46 2.49 -6.13 -5.47
CA VAL A 46 1.19 -5.85 -6.09
C VAL A 46 0.37 -7.13 -6.18
N LYS A 47 -0.88 -7.10 -5.69
CA LYS A 47 -1.82 -8.22 -5.84
C LYS A 47 -2.89 -7.85 -6.86
N THR A 48 -2.85 -8.51 -8.01
CA THR A 48 -3.94 -8.43 -8.99
C THR A 48 -5.13 -9.24 -8.50
N ARG A 49 -6.31 -8.63 -8.47
CA ARG A 49 -7.59 -9.31 -8.19
C ARG A 49 -8.47 -9.24 -9.44
N VAL A 50 -8.69 -10.37 -10.10
CA VAL A 50 -9.62 -10.46 -11.24
C VAL A 50 -11.02 -10.71 -10.68
N THR A 51 -11.97 -9.82 -10.99
CA THR A 51 -13.35 -9.92 -10.51
C THR A 51 -14.29 -10.03 -11.70
N SER A 52 -14.90 -11.19 -11.89
CA SER A 52 -16.07 -11.41 -12.76
C SER A 52 -17.30 -11.58 -11.86
N ARG A 53 -18.50 -11.23 -12.33
CA ARG A 53 -19.75 -11.17 -11.55
C ARG A 53 -19.85 -12.33 -10.51
N ARG A 54 -19.66 -11.99 -9.23
CA ARG A 54 -19.69 -12.88 -8.05
C ARG A 54 -18.72 -14.08 -8.04
N GLN A 55 -17.69 -14.12 -8.86
CA GLN A 55 -16.71 -15.22 -8.88
C GLN A 55 -15.29 -14.66 -8.71
N GLN A 56 -14.58 -15.09 -7.67
CA GLN A 56 -13.14 -14.85 -7.52
C GLN A 56 -12.39 -15.95 -8.26
N ILE A 57 -11.73 -15.60 -9.36
CA ILE A 57 -10.77 -16.50 -10.02
C ILE A 57 -9.44 -16.28 -9.27
N VAL A 58 -8.96 -17.34 -8.62
CA VAL A 58 -7.74 -17.32 -7.79
C VAL A 58 -6.49 -17.52 -8.62
#